data_AF-A0A5K1JZN8-F1
#
_entry.id   AF-A0A5K1JZN8-F1
#
_cell.length_a   1.000
_cell.length_b   1.000
_cell.length_c   1.000
_cell.angle_alpha   90.00
_cell.angle_beta   90.00
_cell.angle_gamma   90.00
#
_symmetry.space_group_name_H-M   'P 1'
#
loop_
_entity.id
_entity.type
_entity.pdbx_description
1 polymer ?
#
loop_
_entity_poly.entity_id
_entity_poly.type
_entity_poly.pdbx_seq_one_letter_code
_entity_poly.pdbx_strand_id
1 'polypeptide(L)'
;MPKGRKNTRKTPVTSTAPSDHSSLPSGSSNRPQVTRTIIRRFHVLIKRQTQLQHLLQDATAKKHNQDLTSARAELVDVERDIDALGGLAVYQRMSTIGQGKDRGGGSEKVLIGWLRELGLPEELERKGTKLRLLEVGALKPDNYTSCQAWVDVTPIDLHSQHPNILEQDFLLMDPHEHREKWGAISLSLVLNFVPDAQDRGKDGPSNIEASIELQSMTPA
;
A
#
# COMPACT_ATOMS: atom_id res chain seq x y z
N MET A 1 -48.53 7.46 24.65
CA MET A 1 -47.18 7.32 25.26
C MET A 1 -46.32 6.47 24.33
N PRO A 2 -45.37 7.04 23.55
CA PRO A 2 -44.54 6.26 22.64
C PRO A 2 -43.40 5.58 23.42
N LYS A 3 -43.23 4.28 23.23
CA LYS A 3 -42.19 3.46 23.87
C LYS A 3 -40.83 3.75 23.24
N GLY A 4 -39.86 4.17 24.06
CA GLY A 4 -38.50 4.49 23.63
C GLY A 4 -37.76 3.31 23.01
N ARG A 5 -37.13 3.54 21.85
CA ARG A 5 -36.31 2.57 21.12
C ARG A 5 -34.98 2.37 21.86
N LYS A 6 -34.69 1.15 22.32
CA LYS A 6 -33.42 0.82 22.97
C LYS A 6 -32.29 0.82 21.94
N ASN A 7 -31.31 1.70 22.10
CA ASN A 7 -30.08 1.71 21.29
C ASN A 7 -29.22 0.50 21.66
N THR A 8 -29.12 -0.47 20.75
CA THR A 8 -28.10 -1.53 20.84
C THR A 8 -26.77 -1.00 20.32
N ARG A 9 -25.76 -0.93 21.18
CA ARG A 9 -24.37 -0.66 20.76
C ARG A 9 -23.93 -1.82 19.85
N LYS A 10 -23.45 -1.49 18.64
CA LYS A 10 -22.84 -2.47 17.73
C LYS A 10 -21.53 -2.97 18.34
N THR A 11 -21.41 -4.28 18.49
CA THR A 11 -20.18 -4.94 18.94
C THR A 11 -19.14 -4.95 17.81
N PRO A 12 -17.86 -4.67 18.10
CA PRO A 12 -16.79 -4.85 17.13
C PRO A 12 -16.65 -6.33 16.75
N VAL A 13 -16.35 -6.61 15.48
CA VAL A 13 -16.22 -7.98 14.92
C VAL A 13 -14.99 -8.74 15.46
N THR A 14 -14.22 -8.17 16.39
CA THR A 14 -12.94 -8.70 16.87
C THR A 14 -12.99 -9.46 18.21
N SER A 15 -14.15 -9.91 18.68
CA SER A 15 -14.21 -10.78 19.87
C SER A 15 -14.12 -12.26 19.51
N THR A 16 -12.91 -12.82 19.49
CA THR A 16 -12.68 -14.24 19.79
C THR A 16 -11.49 -14.35 20.76
N ALA A 17 -11.73 -15.10 21.84
CA ALA A 17 -10.86 -15.28 23.01
C ALA A 17 -9.57 -16.06 22.69
N PRO A 18 -8.56 -16.06 23.59
CA PRO A 18 -7.27 -16.69 23.34
C PRO A 18 -7.33 -18.18 23.66
N SER A 19 -6.72 -19.01 22.80
CA SER A 19 -6.29 -20.34 23.19
C SER A 19 -4.80 -20.48 22.89
N ASP A 20 -4.03 -20.60 23.97
CA ASP A 20 -2.62 -20.95 24.02
C ASP A 20 -2.36 -22.31 23.35
N HIS A 21 -1.29 -22.38 22.55
CA HIS A 21 -0.09 -23.18 22.82
C HIS A 21 0.71 -23.45 21.53
N SER A 22 2.02 -23.36 21.72
CA SER A 22 3.13 -23.56 20.81
C SER A 22 3.07 -24.82 19.95
N SER A 23 3.19 -24.65 18.62
CA SER A 23 4.07 -25.46 17.75
C SER A 23 4.10 -24.80 16.37
N LEU A 24 5.29 -24.55 15.85
CA LEU A 24 5.51 -24.15 14.46
C LEU A 24 5.00 -25.28 13.55
N PRO A 25 4.07 -25.02 12.60
CA PRO A 25 3.85 -25.94 11.51
C PRO A 25 4.44 -25.34 10.23
N SER A 26 5.45 -26.03 9.73
CA SER A 26 5.83 -25.99 8.32
C SER A 26 4.60 -26.42 7.50
N GLY A 27 3.99 -25.51 6.74
CA GLY A 27 2.86 -25.82 5.86
C GLY A 27 1.77 -24.75 5.78
N SER A 28 1.66 -24.15 4.60
CA SER A 28 0.58 -23.27 4.12
C SER A 28 0.58 -21.83 4.64
N SER A 29 1.25 -20.95 3.90
CA SER A 29 1.16 -19.48 3.99
C SER A 29 -0.23 -18.92 3.63
N ASN A 30 -1.28 -19.76 3.57
CA ASN A 30 -2.58 -19.42 2.99
C ASN A 30 -3.69 -19.16 4.01
N ARG A 31 -3.41 -19.04 5.32
CA ARG A 31 -4.45 -18.62 6.29
C ARG A 31 -4.71 -17.12 6.19
N PRO A 32 -5.93 -16.65 5.84
CA PRO A 32 -6.25 -15.22 5.70
C PRO A 32 -5.99 -14.39 6.97
N GLN A 33 -6.01 -15.03 8.14
CA GLN A 33 -5.65 -14.41 9.42
C GLN A 33 -4.16 -14.08 9.46
N VAL A 34 -3.29 -15.01 9.05
CA VAL A 34 -1.82 -14.83 9.05
C VAL A 34 -1.43 -13.71 8.09
N THR A 35 -1.95 -13.74 6.86
CA THR A 35 -1.71 -12.67 5.87
C THR A 35 -2.11 -11.30 6.42
N ARG A 36 -3.30 -11.19 7.03
CA ARG A 36 -3.77 -9.92 7.62
C ARG A 36 -2.94 -9.46 8.81
N THR A 37 -2.51 -10.38 9.68
CA THR A 37 -1.66 -10.07 10.83
C THR A 37 -0.32 -9.52 10.39
N ILE A 38 0.32 -10.15 9.39
CA ILE A 38 1.59 -9.69 8.84
C ILE A 38 1.43 -8.29 8.23
N ILE A 39 0.44 -8.12 7.33
CA ILE A 39 0.16 -6.81 6.71
C ILE A 39 -0.06 -5.73 7.79
N ARG A 40 -0.85 -6.01 8.83
CA ARG A 40 -1.09 -5.04 9.91
C ARG A 40 0.17 -4.69 10.69
N ARG A 41 0.99 -5.70 11.04
CA ARG A 41 2.25 -5.48 11.75
C ARG A 41 3.20 -4.61 10.94
N PHE A 42 3.33 -4.87 9.63
CA PHE A 42 4.11 -4.03 8.73
C PHE A 42 3.64 -2.57 8.75
N HIS A 43 2.34 -2.30 8.61
CA HIS A 43 1.84 -0.91 8.64
C HIS A 43 2.14 -0.20 9.96
N VAL A 44 2.07 -0.92 11.09
CA VAL A 44 2.42 -0.35 12.41
C VAL A 44 3.90 0.00 12.47
N LEU A 45 4.77 -0.90 12.01
CA LEU A 45 6.22 -0.68 12.01
C LEU A 45 6.63 0.45 11.08
N ILE A 46 6.13 0.47 9.83
CA ILE A 46 6.40 1.54 8.86
C ILE A 46 5.94 2.90 9.42
N LYS A 47 4.73 2.96 9.98
CA LYS A 47 4.25 4.20 10.63
C LYS A 47 5.18 4.65 11.76
N ARG A 48 5.65 3.71 12.59
CA ARG A 48 6.56 4.04 13.71
C ARG A 48 7.92 4.49 13.21
N GLN A 49 8.46 3.82 12.19
CA GLN A 49 9.73 4.17 11.54
C GLN A 49 9.69 5.63 11.07
N THR A 50 8.66 6.02 10.33
CA THR A 50 8.55 7.38 9.81
C THR A 50 8.36 8.43 10.91
N GLN A 51 7.60 8.11 11.96
CA GLN A 51 7.49 9.00 13.13
C GLN A 51 8.85 9.25 13.79
N LEU A 52 9.65 8.19 13.98
CA LEU A 52 10.99 8.29 14.56
C LEU A 52 11.93 9.08 13.64
N GLN A 53 11.88 8.85 12.34
CA GLN A 53 12.66 9.63 11.35
C GLN A 53 12.31 11.12 11.40
N HIS A 54 11.01 11.46 11.44
CA HIS A 54 10.58 12.86 11.54
C HIS A 54 11.04 13.51 12.85
N LEU A 55 10.95 12.79 13.98
CA LEU A 55 11.47 13.27 15.26
C LEU A 55 12.97 13.54 15.21
N LEU A 56 13.75 12.66 14.57
CA LEU A 56 15.19 12.83 14.41
C LEU A 56 15.53 14.03 13.50
N GLN A 57 14.78 14.23 12.41
CA GLN A 57 14.94 15.37 11.52
C GLN A 57 14.58 16.70 12.22
N ASP A 58 13.48 16.75 12.98
CA ASP A 58 13.07 17.94 13.72
C ASP A 58 14.02 18.29 14.87
N ALA A 59 14.54 17.29 15.58
CA ALA A 59 15.41 17.49 16.73
C ALA A 59 16.86 17.83 16.33
N THR A 60 17.33 17.36 15.17
CA THR A 60 18.60 17.84 14.59
C THR A 60 18.53 19.34 14.25
N ALA A 61 17.37 19.85 13.82
CA ALA A 61 17.15 21.28 13.64
C ALA A 61 17.08 22.08 14.96
N LYS A 62 16.76 21.43 16.09
CA LYS A 62 16.51 22.08 17.41
C LYS A 62 17.56 21.82 18.51
N LYS A 63 18.65 21.09 18.22
CA LYS A 63 19.79 20.80 19.14
C LYS A 63 19.42 20.22 20.52
N HIS A 64 18.50 19.25 20.59
CA HIS A 64 18.20 18.52 21.83
C HIS A 64 18.83 17.12 21.81
N ASN A 65 19.85 16.85 22.63
CA ASN A 65 20.71 15.66 22.45
C ASN A 65 20.23 14.36 23.12
N GLN A 66 19.45 14.42 24.20
CA GLN A 66 19.16 13.23 25.01
C GLN A 66 18.02 12.37 24.44
N ASP A 67 16.96 13.00 23.92
CA ASP A 67 15.83 12.30 23.28
C ASP A 67 16.21 11.64 21.94
N LEU A 68 17.21 12.19 21.25
CA LEU A 68 17.71 11.67 19.96
C LEU A 68 18.34 10.29 20.07
N THR A 69 19.04 10.00 21.18
CA THR A 69 19.74 8.72 21.36
C THR A 69 18.74 7.57 21.52
N SER A 70 17.67 7.80 22.31
CA SER A 70 16.59 6.82 22.47
C SER A 70 15.81 6.61 21.18
N ALA A 71 15.47 7.69 20.46
CA ALA A 71 14.75 7.59 19.20
C ALA A 71 15.55 6.84 18.12
N ARG A 72 16.87 7.04 18.07
CA ARG A 72 17.76 6.30 17.15
C ARG A 72 17.86 4.82 17.51
N ALA A 73 17.96 4.48 18.79
CA ALA A 73 17.96 3.08 19.23
C ALA A 73 16.65 2.37 18.87
N GLU A 74 15.52 3.04 19.08
CA GLU A 74 14.21 2.50 18.72
C GLU A 74 14.06 2.34 17.20
N LEU A 75 14.60 3.25 16.39
CA LEU A 75 14.56 3.15 14.93
C LEU A 75 15.27 1.87 14.45
N VAL A 76 16.43 1.56 15.02
CA VAL A 76 17.18 0.33 14.73
C VAL A 76 16.37 -0.91 15.11
N ASP A 77 15.68 -0.89 16.25
CA ASP A 77 14.82 -2.01 16.67
C ASP A 77 13.62 -2.20 15.72
N VAL A 78 13.01 -1.11 15.26
CA VAL A 78 11.91 -1.14 14.28
C VAL A 78 12.38 -1.69 12.94
N GLU A 79 13.55 -1.28 12.46
CA GLU A 79 14.15 -1.78 11.21
C GLU A 79 14.45 -3.27 11.32
N ARG A 80 15.04 -3.71 12.44
CA ARG A 80 15.26 -5.14 12.71
C ARG A 80 13.96 -5.93 12.72
N ASP A 81 12.89 -5.38 13.29
CA ASP A 81 11.57 -6.02 13.30
C ASP A 81 10.98 -6.14 11.88
N ILE A 82 11.17 -5.13 11.03
CA ILE A 82 10.75 -5.17 9.62
C ILE A 82 11.51 -6.27 8.87
N ASP A 83 12.82 -6.35 9.06
CA ASP A 83 13.68 -7.37 8.44
C ASP A 83 13.35 -8.78 8.93
N ALA A 84 13.07 -8.92 10.23
CA ALA A 84 12.64 -10.20 10.82
C ALA A 84 11.30 -10.69 10.26
N LEU A 85 10.44 -9.78 9.79
CA LEU A 85 9.20 -10.12 9.07
C LEU A 85 9.44 -10.42 7.58
N GLY A 86 10.68 -10.30 7.10
CA GLY A 86 11.10 -10.54 5.73
C GLY A 86 10.99 -9.34 4.80
N GLY A 87 10.92 -8.14 5.38
CA GLY A 87 11.00 -6.87 4.65
C GLY A 87 9.86 -6.62 3.66
N LEU A 88 10.07 -5.64 2.78
CA LEU A 88 9.06 -5.17 1.82
C LEU A 88 8.59 -6.28 0.86
N ALA A 89 9.49 -7.17 0.44
CA ALA A 89 9.15 -8.27 -0.46
C ALA A 89 8.12 -9.24 0.15
N VAL A 90 8.24 -9.57 1.45
CA VAL A 90 7.22 -10.37 2.14
C VAL A 90 5.91 -9.60 2.24
N TYR A 91 5.97 -8.31 2.56
CA TYR A 91 4.78 -7.46 2.58
C TYR A 91 4.04 -7.48 1.23
N GLN A 92 4.73 -7.21 0.11
CA GLN A 92 4.12 -7.17 -1.23
C GLN A 92 3.54 -8.53 -1.62
N ARG A 93 4.24 -9.64 -1.31
CA ARG A 93 3.68 -10.99 -1.51
C ARG A 93 2.41 -11.21 -0.69
N MET A 94 2.41 -10.83 0.59
CA MET A 94 1.22 -10.98 1.45
C MET A 94 0.06 -10.12 0.94
N SER A 95 0.32 -8.90 0.47
CA SER A 95 -0.69 -8.03 -0.14
C SER A 95 -1.26 -8.62 -1.43
N THR A 96 -0.40 -9.21 -2.28
CA THR A 96 -0.80 -9.93 -3.51
C THR A 96 -1.73 -11.11 -3.20
N ILE A 97 -1.41 -11.89 -2.16
CA ILE A 97 -2.25 -12.98 -1.66
C ILE A 97 -3.54 -12.42 -1.05
N GLY A 98 -3.47 -11.29 -0.37
CA GLY A 98 -4.62 -10.55 0.19
C GLY A 98 -5.65 -10.15 -0.87
N GLN A 99 -5.21 -9.86 -2.10
CA GLN A 99 -6.05 -9.59 -3.27
C GLN A 99 -6.64 -10.85 -3.93
N GLY A 100 -6.54 -12.03 -3.31
CA GLY A 100 -7.13 -13.27 -3.81
C GLY A 100 -8.65 -13.15 -4.04
N LYS A 101 -9.17 -13.85 -5.05
CA LYS A 101 -10.61 -13.83 -5.37
C LYS A 101 -11.46 -14.37 -4.21
N ASP A 102 -10.91 -15.30 -3.43
CA ASP A 102 -11.45 -15.83 -2.17
C ASP A 102 -11.48 -14.81 -1.01
N ARG A 103 -10.91 -13.61 -1.21
CA ARG A 103 -10.70 -12.60 -0.16
C ARG A 103 -11.28 -11.23 -0.49
N GLY A 104 -12.15 -11.15 -1.49
CA GLY A 104 -12.77 -9.93 -1.97
C GLY A 104 -12.19 -9.40 -3.29
N GLY A 105 -11.05 -9.93 -3.74
CA GLY A 105 -10.31 -9.38 -4.89
C GLY A 105 -9.57 -8.09 -4.53
N GLY A 106 -8.88 -7.50 -5.51
CA GLY A 106 -8.35 -6.17 -5.32
C GLY A 106 -9.38 -5.09 -5.69
N SER A 107 -8.95 -3.84 -5.49
CA SER A 107 -9.70 -2.62 -5.78
C SER A 107 -10.01 -2.42 -7.26
N GLU A 108 -9.27 -3.07 -8.17
CA GLU A 108 -9.52 -3.03 -9.62
C GLU A 108 -10.95 -3.42 -9.95
N LYS A 109 -11.54 -4.38 -9.22
CA LYS A 109 -12.92 -4.81 -9.45
C LYS A 109 -13.94 -3.70 -9.18
N VAL A 110 -13.67 -2.88 -8.17
CA VAL A 110 -14.54 -1.74 -7.81
C VAL A 110 -14.44 -0.68 -8.90
N LEU A 111 -13.23 -0.35 -9.33
CA LEU A 111 -13.00 0.59 -10.43
C LEU A 111 -13.65 0.11 -11.74
N ILE A 112 -13.43 -1.14 -12.12
CA ILE A 112 -14.05 -1.76 -13.31
C ILE A 112 -15.58 -1.70 -13.21
N GLY A 113 -16.15 -1.95 -12.02
CA GLY A 113 -17.58 -1.81 -11.77
C GLY A 113 -18.07 -0.40 -12.08
N TRP A 114 -17.44 0.62 -11.53
CA TRP A 114 -17.79 2.02 -11.79
C TRP A 114 -17.64 2.42 -13.26
N LEU A 115 -16.57 1.98 -13.93
CA LEU A 115 -16.37 2.28 -15.35
C LEU A 115 -17.48 1.68 -16.24
N ARG A 116 -17.98 0.49 -15.88
CA ARG A 116 -19.13 -0.13 -16.54
C ARG A 116 -20.44 0.62 -16.26
N GLU A 117 -20.66 1.04 -15.03
CA GLU A 117 -21.84 1.83 -14.65
C GLU A 117 -21.90 3.17 -15.41
N LEU A 118 -20.74 3.73 -15.77
CA LEU A 118 -20.62 4.92 -16.60
C LEU A 118 -20.81 4.66 -18.10
N GLY A 119 -20.95 3.39 -18.54
CA GLY A 119 -21.09 3.02 -19.95
C GLY A 119 -19.83 3.25 -20.78
N LEU A 120 -18.65 3.31 -20.15
CA LEU A 120 -17.39 3.50 -20.88
C LEU A 120 -17.07 2.36 -21.86
N PRO A 121 -17.30 1.07 -21.54
CA PRO A 121 -17.00 0.01 -22.50
C PRO A 121 -17.72 0.22 -23.84
N GLU A 122 -19.01 0.52 -23.80
CA GLU A 122 -19.85 0.75 -24.98
C GLU A 122 -19.44 2.04 -25.71
N GLU A 123 -19.11 3.09 -24.96
CA GLU A 123 -18.64 4.36 -25.53
C GLU A 123 -17.31 4.19 -26.29
N LEU A 124 -16.35 3.50 -25.69
CA LEU A 124 -15.01 3.28 -26.22
C LEU A 124 -15.05 2.34 -27.43
N GLU A 125 -15.88 1.30 -27.38
CA GLU A 125 -16.14 0.41 -28.51
C GLU A 125 -16.68 1.19 -29.71
N ARG A 126 -17.71 2.02 -29.51
CA ARG A 126 -18.26 2.87 -30.58
C ARG A 126 -17.25 3.86 -31.16
N LYS A 127 -16.33 4.37 -30.32
CA LYS A 127 -15.23 5.26 -30.74
C LYS A 127 -14.05 4.50 -31.36
N GLY A 128 -14.04 3.16 -31.32
CA GLY A 128 -12.93 2.34 -31.79
C GLY A 128 -11.62 2.59 -31.03
N THR A 129 -11.70 2.96 -29.74
CA THR A 129 -10.54 3.31 -28.91
C THR A 129 -10.56 2.57 -27.57
N LYS A 130 -9.51 2.72 -26.77
CA LYS A 130 -9.39 2.14 -25.43
C LYS A 130 -9.14 3.22 -24.37
N LEU A 131 -9.57 2.94 -23.16
CA LEU A 131 -9.20 3.73 -21.99
C LEU A 131 -7.72 3.49 -21.66
N ARG A 132 -6.88 4.50 -21.85
CA ARG A 132 -5.50 4.50 -21.35
C ARG A 132 -5.52 4.70 -19.84
N LEU A 133 -5.23 3.65 -19.09
CA LEU A 133 -5.26 3.61 -17.63
C LEU A 133 -3.84 3.50 -17.07
N LEU A 134 -3.43 4.45 -16.23
CA LEU A 134 -2.24 4.30 -15.39
C LEU A 134 -2.65 3.65 -14.07
N GLU A 135 -2.11 2.47 -13.76
CA GLU A 135 -2.29 1.83 -12.45
C GLU A 135 -1.02 2.03 -11.62
N VAL A 136 -1.11 2.80 -10.53
CA VAL A 136 0.01 3.05 -9.62
C VAL A 136 -0.08 2.12 -8.43
N GLY A 137 1.05 1.53 -8.03
CA GLY A 137 1.11 0.56 -6.94
C GLY A 137 0.63 -0.84 -7.35
N ALA A 138 0.84 -1.22 -8.61
CA ALA A 138 0.38 -2.48 -9.15
C ALA A 138 1.14 -3.65 -8.51
N LEU A 139 0.42 -4.61 -7.95
CA LEU A 139 0.99 -5.85 -7.41
C LEU A 139 0.91 -7.03 -8.39
N LYS A 140 0.03 -6.92 -9.39
CA LYS A 140 -0.20 -7.96 -10.40
C LYS A 140 -0.34 -7.31 -11.78
N PRO A 141 0.25 -7.90 -12.82
CA PRO A 141 0.19 -7.34 -14.18
C PRO A 141 -1.17 -7.57 -14.85
N ASP A 142 -2.00 -8.48 -14.33
CA ASP A 142 -3.21 -9.01 -14.97
C ASP A 142 -4.51 -8.53 -14.30
N ASN A 143 -4.43 -7.50 -13.44
CA ASN A 143 -5.59 -6.92 -12.74
C ASN A 143 -6.74 -6.55 -13.70
N TYR A 144 -6.43 -6.07 -14.90
CA TYR A 144 -7.40 -5.61 -15.89
C TYR A 144 -7.60 -6.57 -17.08
N THR A 145 -7.07 -7.80 -17.03
CA THR A 145 -7.19 -8.77 -18.15
C THR A 145 -8.65 -9.01 -18.57
N SER A 146 -9.61 -8.98 -17.63
CA SER A 146 -11.04 -9.11 -17.95
C SER A 146 -11.62 -7.97 -18.78
N CYS A 147 -10.86 -6.89 -18.98
CA CYS A 147 -11.29 -5.66 -19.64
C CYS A 147 -10.32 -5.22 -20.75
N GLN A 148 -9.37 -6.06 -21.15
CA GLN A 148 -8.35 -5.77 -22.18
C GLN A 148 -8.92 -5.34 -23.55
N ALA A 149 -10.20 -5.64 -23.82
CA ALA A 149 -10.88 -5.21 -25.04
C ALA A 149 -11.08 -3.68 -25.09
N TRP A 150 -11.27 -3.03 -23.94
CA TRP A 150 -11.62 -1.60 -23.84
C TRP A 150 -10.72 -0.82 -22.87
N VAL A 151 -9.82 -1.49 -22.14
CA VAL A 151 -8.80 -0.87 -21.28
C VAL A 151 -7.41 -1.21 -21.81
N ASP A 152 -6.55 -0.20 -21.90
CA ASP A 152 -5.12 -0.33 -22.13
C ASP A 152 -4.40 0.16 -20.86
N VAL A 153 -3.81 -0.76 -20.12
CA VAL A 153 -3.25 -0.49 -18.78
C VAL A 153 -1.73 -0.36 -18.83
N THR A 154 -1.20 0.67 -18.19
CA THR A 154 0.21 0.80 -17.84
C THR A 154 0.34 0.61 -16.33
N PRO A 155 0.75 -0.57 -15.85
CA PRO A 155 0.98 -0.81 -14.44
C PRO A 155 2.37 -0.33 -14.03
N ILE A 156 2.44 0.45 -12.96
CA ILE A 156 3.69 0.90 -12.33
C ILE A 156 3.71 0.59 -10.83
N ASP A 157 4.89 0.39 -10.28
CA ASP A 157 5.13 0.25 -8.84
C ASP A 157 6.50 0.85 -8.48
N LEU A 158 6.68 1.31 -7.24
CA LEU A 158 7.97 1.86 -6.81
C LEU A 158 9.05 0.77 -6.63
N HIS A 159 8.63 -0.45 -6.27
CA HIS A 159 9.51 -1.59 -6.00
C HIS A 159 8.94 -2.84 -6.66
N SER A 160 8.93 -2.83 -7.99
CA SER A 160 8.23 -3.83 -8.78
C SER A 160 8.78 -5.23 -8.50
N GLN A 161 7.87 -6.17 -8.19
CA GLN A 161 8.21 -7.59 -8.01
C GLN A 161 7.88 -8.43 -9.25
N HIS A 162 7.53 -7.78 -10.37
CA HIS A 162 7.07 -8.46 -11.57
C HIS A 162 7.58 -7.79 -12.86
N PRO A 163 8.15 -8.52 -13.83
CA PRO A 163 8.77 -7.93 -15.03
C PRO A 163 7.80 -7.15 -15.93
N ASN A 164 6.51 -7.48 -15.88
CA ASN A 164 5.46 -6.77 -16.63
C ASN A 164 4.86 -5.56 -15.88
N ILE A 165 5.42 -5.18 -14.73
CA ILE A 165 5.06 -3.98 -13.99
C ILE A 165 6.28 -3.07 -14.00
N LEU A 166 6.13 -1.85 -14.51
CA LEU A 166 7.22 -0.92 -14.63
C LEU A 166 7.63 -0.40 -13.24
N GLU A 167 8.90 -0.53 -12.90
CA GLU A 167 9.44 0.13 -11.70
C GLU A 167 9.58 1.63 -11.97
N GLN A 168 8.78 2.45 -11.30
CA GLN A 168 8.71 3.89 -11.50
C GLN A 168 8.14 4.59 -10.26
N ASP A 169 8.81 5.66 -9.82
CA ASP A 169 8.23 6.59 -8.86
C ASP A 169 7.23 7.50 -9.58
N PHE A 170 5.95 7.41 -9.18
CA PHE A 170 4.87 8.22 -9.72
C PHE A 170 5.07 9.72 -9.47
N LEU A 171 5.65 10.12 -8.34
CA LEU A 171 5.87 11.53 -7.99
C LEU A 171 7.03 12.16 -8.75
N LEU A 172 7.90 11.35 -9.36
CA LEU A 172 9.02 11.80 -10.18
C LEU A 172 8.73 11.70 -11.68
N MET A 173 7.51 11.33 -12.08
CA MET A 173 7.12 11.32 -13.50
C MET A 173 7.03 12.75 -14.02
N ASP A 174 7.64 13.02 -15.17
CA ASP A 174 7.63 14.36 -15.77
C ASP A 174 6.20 14.77 -16.17
N PRO A 175 5.66 15.88 -15.61
CA PRO A 175 4.28 16.28 -15.90
C PRO A 175 4.07 16.72 -17.36
N HIS A 176 5.11 17.21 -18.04
CA HIS A 176 5.03 17.64 -19.43
C HIS A 176 4.99 16.44 -20.39
N GLU A 177 5.84 15.43 -20.19
CA GLU A 177 5.86 14.18 -20.96
C GLU A 177 4.58 13.36 -20.80
N HIS A 178 3.95 13.45 -19.64
CA HIS A 178 2.74 12.69 -19.31
C HIS A 178 1.44 13.50 -19.45
N ARG A 179 1.50 14.73 -19.95
CA ARG A 179 0.33 15.60 -20.17
C ARG A 179 -0.68 14.94 -21.10
N GLU A 180 -1.93 14.84 -20.66
CA GLU A 180 -3.05 14.25 -21.43
C GLU A 180 -2.82 12.79 -21.90
N LYS A 181 -1.87 12.09 -21.30
CA LYS A 181 -1.52 10.70 -21.66
C LYS A 181 -2.51 9.67 -21.15
N TRP A 182 -3.21 9.96 -20.06
CA TRP A 182 -4.07 9.01 -19.36
C TRP A 182 -5.52 9.47 -19.38
N GLY A 183 -6.44 8.54 -19.68
CA GLY A 183 -7.88 8.77 -19.52
C GLY A 183 -8.37 8.46 -18.11
N ALA A 184 -7.61 7.67 -17.34
CA ALA A 184 -7.83 7.42 -15.93
C ALA A 184 -6.50 7.11 -15.22
N ILE A 185 -6.43 7.42 -13.93
CA ILE A 185 -5.32 7.04 -13.05
C ILE A 185 -5.92 6.32 -11.84
N SER A 186 -5.49 5.09 -11.60
CA SER A 186 -5.88 4.31 -10.41
C SER A 186 -4.79 4.43 -9.35
N LEU A 187 -5.17 4.95 -8.18
CA LEU A 187 -4.30 5.15 -7.01
C LEU A 187 -4.81 4.34 -5.80
N SER A 188 -5.15 3.08 -6.01
CA SER A 188 -5.69 2.26 -4.94
C SER A 188 -4.59 1.78 -4.00
N LEU A 189 -4.56 2.32 -2.77
CA LEU A 189 -3.65 2.01 -1.65
C LEU A 189 -2.29 2.72 -1.64
N VAL A 190 -1.92 3.44 -2.71
CA VAL A 190 -0.65 4.18 -2.79
C VAL A 190 -0.54 5.26 -1.71
N LEU A 191 -1.65 5.94 -1.40
CA LEU A 191 -1.69 6.99 -0.38
C LEU A 191 -1.59 6.48 1.07
N ASN A 192 -1.60 5.16 1.31
CA ASN A 192 -1.52 4.60 2.66
C ASN A 192 -0.09 4.48 3.20
N PHE A 193 0.93 4.63 2.34
CA PHE A 193 2.33 4.57 2.74
C PHE A 193 2.88 5.91 3.22
N VAL A 194 2.17 7.01 2.96
CA VAL A 194 2.45 8.29 3.59
C VAL A 194 1.74 8.31 4.96
N PRO A 195 2.50 8.26 6.07
CA PRO A 195 1.94 8.04 7.40
C PRO A 195 1.28 9.29 7.97
N ASP A 196 1.70 10.49 7.55
CA ASP A 196 0.99 11.73 7.83
C ASP A 196 0.02 12.06 6.68
N ALA A 197 -1.20 12.45 7.04
CA ALA A 197 -2.20 12.89 6.07
C ALA A 197 -1.81 14.24 5.44
N GLN A 198 -1.09 15.10 6.16
CA GLN A 198 -0.70 16.42 5.68
C GLN A 198 0.37 16.37 4.59
N ASP A 199 1.13 15.27 4.51
CA ASP A 199 2.21 15.12 3.52
C ASP A 199 1.77 14.41 2.24
N ARG A 200 0.50 14.01 2.16
CA ARG A 200 -0.07 13.41 0.97
C ARG A 200 -0.25 14.48 -0.11
N GLY A 201 0.52 14.37 -1.20
CA GLY A 201 0.39 15.23 -2.38
C GLY A 201 1.17 16.56 -2.30
N LYS A 202 2.19 16.66 -1.43
CA LYS A 202 3.18 17.75 -1.50
C LYS A 202 4.30 17.35 -2.46
N ASP A 203 4.57 18.20 -3.45
CA ASP A 203 5.71 18.05 -4.37
C ASP A 203 7.02 18.31 -3.61
N GLY A 204 7.95 17.35 -3.61
CA GLY A 204 9.32 17.61 -3.17
C GLY A 204 10.18 16.37 -2.88
N PRO A 205 11.44 16.34 -3.35
CA PRO A 205 12.41 15.31 -2.99
C PRO A 205 12.85 15.56 -1.55
N SER A 206 12.42 14.71 -0.61
CA SER A 206 13.01 14.61 0.75
C SER A 206 12.33 13.56 1.61
N ASN A 207 11.06 13.21 1.37
CA ASN A 207 10.32 12.42 2.35
C ASN A 207 10.14 10.93 2.00
N ILE A 208 10.34 10.53 0.75
CA ILE A 208 10.33 9.11 0.34
C ILE A 208 11.76 8.58 0.20
N GLU A 209 12.68 9.37 -0.38
CA GLU A 209 14.10 9.00 -0.46
C GLU A 209 14.74 8.79 0.91
N ALA A 210 14.45 9.61 1.93
CA ALA A 210 15.05 9.44 3.26
C ALA A 210 14.60 8.15 3.99
N SER A 211 13.47 7.56 3.62
CA SER A 211 13.04 6.25 4.15
C SER A 211 13.63 5.07 3.37
N ILE A 212 14.08 5.31 2.13
CA ILE A 212 14.48 4.27 1.17
C ILE A 212 16.00 4.21 0.97
N GLU A 213 16.72 5.32 1.03
CA GLU A 213 18.20 5.36 0.96
C GLU A 213 18.87 4.69 2.17
N LEU A 214 18.17 4.59 3.30
CA LEU A 214 18.63 3.84 4.48
C LEU A 214 18.51 2.31 4.33
N GLN A 215 17.76 1.82 3.33
CA GLN A 215 17.57 0.37 3.09
C GLN A 215 18.47 -0.19 1.96
N SER A 216 19.14 0.67 1.17
CA SER A 216 20.02 0.23 0.08
C SER A 216 21.51 0.15 0.47
N MET A 217 21.89 0.58 1.68
CA MET A 217 23.26 0.41 2.20
C MET A 217 23.43 -0.95 2.89
N THR A 218 23.67 -2.00 2.10
CA THR A 218 24.34 -3.20 2.62
C THR A 218 25.82 -2.87 2.85
N PRO A 219 26.38 -3.08 4.05
CA PRO A 219 27.83 -3.05 4.19
C PRO A 219 28.41 -4.33 3.57
N ALA A 220 29.43 -4.14 2.74
CA ALA A 220 30.34 -5.21 2.31
C ALA A 220 31.13 -5.78 3.50
#